data_AF-A0A7K9GQ80-F1
#
_entry.id   AF-A0A7K9GQ80-F1
#
_cell.length_a   1.000
_cell.length_b   1.000
_cell.length_c   1.000
_cell.angle_alpha   90.00
_cell.angle_beta   90.00
_cell.angle_gamma   90.00
#
_symmetry.space_group_name_H-M   'P 1'
#
loop_
_entity.id
_entity.type
_entity.pdbx_description
1 polymer ?
#
loop_
_entity_poly.entity_id
_entity_poly.type
_entity_poly.pdbx_seq_one_letter_code
_entity_poly.pdbx_strand_id
1 'polypeptide(L)' 'HMVSRKPMSRHENIQEPIDDEFLKLLHRAAVVPREKYSEPQTESQVIGWHTKPL' A
#
# COMPACT_ATOMS: atom_id res chain seq x y z
N HIS A 1 12.58 -41.83 -8.18
CA HIS A 1 12.44 -40.65 -7.31
C HIS A 1 11.34 -39.74 -7.87
N MET A 2 10.24 -39.53 -7.12
CA MET A 2 9.19 -38.59 -7.49
C MET A 2 9.43 -37.26 -6.76
N VAL A 3 9.66 -36.19 -7.52
CA VAL A 3 9.77 -34.83 -6.97
C VAL A 3 8.35 -34.32 -6.75
N SER A 4 7.91 -34.26 -5.49
CA SER A 4 6.66 -33.59 -5.13
C SER A 4 6.81 -32.10 -5.45
N ARG A 5 6.17 -31.63 -6.52
CA ARG A 5 6.07 -30.19 -6.80
C ARG A 5 5.16 -29.58 -5.74
N LYS A 6 5.57 -28.44 -5.18
CA LYS A 6 4.71 -27.63 -4.29
C LYS A 6 3.36 -27.47 -5.00
N PRO A 7 2.21 -27.70 -4.33
CA PRO A 7 0.92 -27.39 -4.94
C PRO A 7 1.00 -25.94 -5.39
N MET A 8 0.83 -25.68 -6.69
CA MET A 8 0.81 -24.30 -7.16
C MET A 8 -0.29 -23.60 -6.38
N SER A 9 0.11 -22.57 -5.65
CA SER A 9 -0.78 -21.68 -4.91
C SER A 9 -1.88 -21.26 -5.90
N ARG A 10 -3.07 -21.83 -5.73
CA ARG A 10 -4.20 -21.72 -6.66
C ARG A 10 -4.94 -20.40 -6.48
N HIS A 11 -4.19 -19.33 -6.16
CA HIS A 11 -4.75 -18.00 -6.17
C HIS A 11 -4.77 -17.61 -7.64
N GLU A 12 -5.95 -17.72 -8.25
CA GLU A 12 -6.20 -16.99 -9.48
C GLU A 12 -5.83 -15.54 -9.20
N ASN A 13 -5.03 -14.93 -10.07
CA ASN A 13 -4.74 -13.49 -10.03
C ASN A 13 -6.02 -12.78 -10.50
N ILE A 14 -7.06 -12.88 -9.67
CA ILE A 14 -8.32 -12.19 -9.85
C ILE A 14 -7.98 -10.73 -9.55
N GLN A 15 -8.11 -9.87 -10.54
CA GLN A 15 -8.09 -8.43 -10.31
C GLN A 15 -9.32 -8.11 -9.47
N GLU A 16 -9.17 -8.12 -8.15
CA GLU A 16 -10.18 -7.60 -7.26
C GLU A 16 -10.39 -6.12 -7.63
N PRO A 17 -11.64 -5.66 -7.77
CA PRO A 17 -11.91 -4.26 -8.01
C PRO A 17 -11.28 -3.46 -6.87
N ILE A 18 -10.51 -2.43 -7.23
CA ILE A 18 -9.85 -1.57 -6.26
C ILE A 18 -10.92 -0.98 -5.34
N ASP A 19 -10.74 -1.15 -4.04
CA ASP A 19 -11.66 -0.62 -3.05
C ASP A 19 -11.54 0.92 -3.00
N ASP A 20 -12.54 1.60 -3.56
CA ASP A 20 -12.64 3.05 -3.57
C ASP A 20 -12.63 3.66 -2.16
N GLU A 21 -13.16 2.96 -1.16
CA GLU A 21 -13.14 3.43 0.23
C GLU A 21 -11.73 3.35 0.82
N PHE A 22 -10.98 2.30 0.47
CA PHE A 22 -9.57 2.20 0.82
C PHE A 22 -8.74 3.33 0.19
N LEU A 23 -8.95 3.64 -1.10
CA LEU A 23 -8.26 4.74 -1.76
C LEU A 23 -8.55 6.09 -1.10
N LYS A 24 -9.83 6.38 -0.80
CA LYS A 24 -10.21 7.61 -0.08
C LYS A 24 -9.54 7.70 1.28
N LEU A 25 -9.52 6.59 2.02
CA LEU A 25 -8.86 6.54 3.34
C LEU A 25 -7.35 6.78 3.21
N LEU A 26 -6.70 6.15 2.24
CA LEU A 26 -5.27 6.27 1.99
C LEU A 26 -4.89 7.72 1.65
N HIS A 27 -5.62 8.34 0.72
CA HIS A 27 -5.40 9.74 0.36
C HIS A 27 -5.61 10.68 1.55
N ARG A 28 -6.66 10.47 2.35
CA ARG A 28 -6.91 11.27 3.56
C ARG A 28 -5.77 11.11 4.58
N ALA A 29 -5.34 9.88 4.83
CA ALA A 29 -4.28 9.58 5.79
C ALA A 29 -2.93 10.20 5.38
N ALA A 30 -2.65 10.32 4.09
CA ALA A 30 -1.41 10.94 3.60
C ALA A 30 -1.33 12.46 3.82
N VAL A 31 -2.47 13.13 3.98
CA VAL A 31 -2.52 14.59 4.23
C VAL A 31 -2.25 14.91 5.70
N VAL A 32 -2.73 14.08 6.63
CA VAL A 32 -2.67 14.32 8.08
C VAL A 32 -1.26 14.62 8.61
N PRO A 33 -0.19 13.89 8.23
CA PRO A 33 1.16 14.19 8.69
C PRO A 33 1.67 15.56 8.24
N ARG A 34 1.32 15.96 7.00
CA ARG A 34 1.80 17.21 6.39
C ARG A 34 1.10 18.44 6.94
N GLU A 35 -0.13 18.29 7.42
CA GLU A 35 -0.83 19.36 8.14
C GLU A 35 -0.32 19.49 9.58
N LYS A 36 0.06 18.38 10.21
CA LYS A 36 0.46 18.36 11.61
C LYS A 36 1.92 18.76 11.84
N TYR A 37 2.81 18.47 10.89
CA TYR A 37 4.24 18.68 11.04
C TYR A 37 4.80 19.43 9.83
N SER A 38 5.71 20.38 10.09
CA SER A 38 6.44 21.10 9.02
C SER A 38 7.46 20.21 8.31
N GLU A 39 7.96 19.18 9.00
CA GLU A 39 9.00 18.27 8.53
C GLU A 39 8.64 16.80 8.84
N PRO A 40 9.07 15.84 8.00
CA PRO A 40 8.83 14.42 8.24
C PRO A 40 9.50 13.95 9.53
N GLN A 41 8.75 13.19 10.33
CA GLN A 41 9.20 12.71 11.65
C GLN A 41 9.80 11.30 11.61
N THR A 42 9.55 10.56 10.54
CA THR A 42 10.03 9.18 10.36
C THR A 42 10.58 8.97 8.96
N GLU A 43 11.45 7.97 8.79
CA GLU A 43 12.00 7.61 7.48
C GLU A 43 10.88 7.30 6.46
N SER A 44 9.84 6.59 6.87
CA SER A 44 8.69 6.32 6.01
C SER A 44 7.99 7.60 5.54
N GLN A 45 7.89 8.61 6.42
CA GLN A 45 7.37 9.92 6.05
C GLN A 45 8.32 10.66 5.11
N VAL A 46 9.64 10.57 5.30
CA VAL A 46 10.63 11.17 4.38
C VAL A 46 10.45 10.62 2.97
N ILE A 47 10.37 9.29 2.84
CA ILE A 47 10.21 8.61 1.55
C ILE A 47 8.90 9.03 0.88
N GLY A 48 7.81 9.11 1.64
CA GLY A 48 6.48 9.40 1.13
C GLY A 48 6.06 10.87 1.11
N TRP A 49 6.92 11.81 1.54
CA TRP A 49 6.46 13.15 1.95
C TRP A 49 5.82 13.95 0.81
N HIS A 50 6.41 13.88 -0.38
CA HIS A 50 5.97 14.64 -1.55
C HIS A 50 5.25 13.79 -2.62
N THR A 51 5.13 12.48 -2.39
CA THR A 51 4.48 11.56 -3.32
C THR A 51 2.98 11.48 -3.06
N LYS A 52 2.19 11.34 -4.12
CA LYS A 52 0.79 10.93 -3.98
C LYS A 52 0.74 9.42 -3.77
N PRO A 53 0.07 8.93 -2.72
CA PRO A 53 -0.28 7.51 -2.62
C PRO A 53 -1.15 7.12 -3.83
N LEU A 54 -1.10 5.83 -4.18
CA LEU A 54 -1.88 5.17 -5.25
C LEU A 54 -3.28 5.76 -5.43
#